data_AF-A0A382STW2-F1
#
_entry.id   AF-A0A382STW2-F1
#
_cell.length_a   1.000
_cell.length_b   1.000
_cell.length_c   1.000
_cell.angle_alpha   90.00
_cell.angle_beta   90.00
_cell.angle_gamma   90.00
#
_symmetry.space_group_name_H-M   'P 1'
#
loop_
_entity.id
_entity.type
_entity.pdbx_description
1 polymer ?
#
loop_
_entity_poly.entity_id
_entity_poly.type
_entity_poly.pdbx_seq_one_letter_code
_entity_poly.pdbx_strand_id
1 'polypeptide(L)'
;VQPTGNLHLGNYLGAIKNFVSLQGKFECIYCVVDLHAITVWQNPTELKKNILETVATFIASGLDIKQNILFNQASVSAHSELAWIFNCVSRLGWLNRMTQFKEKAGSQKERASVGLYVYPNLMASDILIYRATHVPVGEDQKQHLELCRDIAQKFNNDFNTKFFPLTEPLIPDAESRIMSLRDGKKKMSKSDESDFSRINLTDDPDLISQKIKKAKTDSAPIPQNLKELH
;
A
#
# COMPACT_ATOMS: atom_id res chain seq x y z
N VAL A 1 -2.56 -0.58 4.56
CA VAL A 1 -1.11 -0.44 4.29
C VAL A 1 -0.38 -1.70 4.76
N GLN A 2 0.44 -2.31 3.89
CA GLN A 2 1.15 -3.55 4.24
C GLN A 2 2.33 -3.27 5.19
N PRO A 3 2.47 -4.06 6.29
CA PRO A 3 3.60 -3.96 7.21
C PRO A 3 4.86 -4.55 6.58
N THR A 4 5.50 -3.74 5.74
CA THR A 4 6.57 -4.17 4.84
C THR A 4 7.98 -4.04 5.41
N GLY A 5 8.11 -3.38 6.57
CA GLY A 5 9.38 -3.07 7.24
C GLY A 5 10.24 -2.06 6.46
N ASN A 6 11.26 -1.53 7.14
CA ASN A 6 12.29 -0.66 6.53
C ASN A 6 11.69 0.50 5.70
N LEU A 7 10.76 1.23 6.31
CA LEU A 7 10.16 2.40 5.68
C LEU A 7 11.22 3.45 5.39
N HIS A 8 11.19 3.98 4.17
CA HIS A 8 12.12 4.99 3.69
C HIS A 8 11.38 6.25 3.25
N LEU A 9 12.13 7.31 2.98
CA LEU A 9 11.62 8.63 2.60
C LEU A 9 10.63 8.56 1.41
N GLY A 10 10.92 7.69 0.44
CA GLY A 10 10.03 7.41 -0.68
C GLY A 10 8.65 6.87 -0.27
N ASN A 11 8.55 6.01 0.75
CA ASN A 11 7.24 5.55 1.25
C ASN A 11 6.50 6.67 1.98
N TYR A 12 7.24 7.45 2.78
CA TYR A 12 6.68 8.57 3.54
C TYR A 12 6.08 9.64 2.61
N LEU A 13 6.87 10.16 1.67
CA LEU A 13 6.43 11.20 0.74
C LEU A 13 5.47 10.69 -0.33
N GLY A 14 5.62 9.44 -0.77
CA GLY A 14 4.79 8.87 -1.82
C GLY A 14 3.39 8.48 -1.35
N ALA A 15 3.23 8.08 -0.08
CA ALA A 15 1.98 7.50 0.40
C ALA A 15 1.57 8.02 1.78
N ILE A 16 2.40 7.81 2.82
CA ILE A 16 1.98 8.02 4.22
C ILE A 16 1.57 9.48 4.46
N LYS A 17 2.39 10.45 4.03
CA LYS A 17 2.09 11.88 4.17
C LYS A 17 0.77 12.25 3.48
N ASN A 18 0.52 11.70 2.29
CA ASN A 18 -0.72 11.92 1.55
C ASN A 18 -1.91 11.35 2.32
N PHE A 19 -1.81 10.12 2.83
CA PHE A 19 -2.87 9.51 3.61
C PHE A 19 -3.17 10.27 4.91
N VAL A 20 -2.14 10.75 5.61
CA VAL A 20 -2.30 11.58 6.81
C VAL A 20 -2.98 12.91 6.49
N SER A 21 -2.75 13.49 5.30
CA SER A 21 -3.43 14.74 4.90
C SER A 21 -4.94 14.58 4.65
N LEU A 22 -5.42 13.37 4.39
CA LEU A 22 -6.84 13.09 4.15
C LEU A 22 -7.70 13.22 5.41
N GLN A 23 -7.11 13.05 6.60
CA GLN A 23 -7.84 13.07 7.87
C GLN A 23 -8.58 14.39 8.15
N GLY A 24 -8.15 15.50 7.53
CA GLY A 24 -8.84 16.80 7.64
C GLY A 24 -9.99 16.99 6.64
N LYS A 25 -10.18 16.04 5.71
CA LYS A 25 -11.16 16.12 4.61
C LYS A 25 -12.19 14.99 4.66
N PHE A 26 -11.84 13.84 5.23
CA PHE A 26 -12.66 12.64 5.26
C PHE A 26 -12.61 11.97 6.64
N GLU A 27 -13.65 11.22 6.96
CA GLU A 27 -13.60 10.20 8.02
C GLU A 27 -12.72 9.04 7.52
N CYS A 28 -11.53 8.90 8.11
CA CYS A 28 -10.52 7.99 7.59
C CYS A 28 -10.36 6.75 8.47
N ILE A 29 -10.25 5.60 7.80
CA ILE A 29 -9.93 4.31 8.40
C ILE A 29 -8.58 3.84 7.85
N TYR A 30 -7.62 3.66 8.75
CA TYR A 30 -6.26 3.23 8.44
C TYR A 30 -6.07 1.80 8.94
N CYS A 31 -6.03 0.86 8.00
CA CYS A 31 -5.84 -0.57 8.31
C CYS A 31 -4.40 -1.00 8.00
N VAL A 32 -3.68 -1.51 8.99
CA VAL A 32 -2.40 -2.21 8.80
C VAL A 32 -2.72 -3.66 8.41
N VAL A 33 -2.43 -4.02 7.15
CA VAL A 33 -2.94 -5.26 6.55
C VAL A 33 -1.96 -6.44 6.69
N ASP A 34 -1.89 -6.99 7.90
CA ASP A 34 -1.03 -8.13 8.23
C ASP A 34 -1.51 -9.46 7.62
N LEU A 35 -2.82 -9.68 7.44
CA LEU A 35 -3.34 -10.85 6.72
C LEU A 35 -2.94 -10.85 5.24
N HIS A 36 -2.83 -9.67 4.61
CA HIS A 36 -2.30 -9.56 3.25
C HIS A 36 -0.79 -9.85 3.19
N ALA A 37 -0.04 -9.47 4.23
CA ALA A 37 1.42 -9.67 4.26
C ALA A 37 1.81 -11.16 4.23
N ILE A 38 1.03 -12.03 4.88
CA ILE A 38 1.28 -13.47 4.97
C ILE A 38 0.88 -14.26 3.70
N THR A 39 0.39 -13.58 2.65
CA THR A 39 0.16 -14.23 1.33
C THR A 39 1.46 -14.72 0.70
N VAL A 40 2.59 -14.15 1.11
CA VAL A 40 3.95 -14.63 0.89
C VAL A 40 4.62 -14.90 2.24
N TRP A 41 5.70 -15.68 2.24
CA TRP A 41 6.39 -16.02 3.50
C TRP A 41 6.89 -14.78 4.23
N GLN A 42 6.72 -14.77 5.55
CA GLN A 42 7.19 -13.73 6.45
C GLN A 42 7.92 -14.37 7.64
N ASN A 43 8.98 -13.74 8.11
CA ASN A 43 9.53 -14.06 9.42
C ASN A 43 8.56 -13.54 10.50
N PRO A 44 8.07 -14.38 11.43
CA PRO A 44 7.07 -13.96 12.42
C PRO A 44 7.54 -12.82 13.34
N THR A 45 8.81 -12.85 13.76
CA THR A 45 9.39 -11.82 14.63
C THR A 45 9.51 -10.50 13.91
N GLU A 46 9.96 -10.53 12.65
CA GLU A 46 10.07 -9.33 11.81
C GLU A 46 8.69 -8.76 11.47
N LEU A 47 7.71 -9.59 11.10
CA LEU A 47 6.36 -9.14 10.78
C LEU A 47 5.74 -8.41 11.98
N LYS A 48 5.86 -8.97 13.18
CA LYS A 48 5.38 -8.32 14.42
C LYS A 48 6.01 -6.96 14.62
N LYS A 49 7.33 -6.84 14.42
CA LYS A 49 8.06 -5.58 14.49
C LYS A 49 7.56 -4.59 13.42
N ASN A 50 7.42 -5.03 12.18
CA ASN A 50 6.98 -4.21 11.04
C ASN A 50 5.56 -3.67 11.22
N ILE A 51 4.65 -4.43 11.84
CA ILE A 51 3.30 -3.97 12.19
C ILE A 51 3.40 -2.76 13.13
N LEU A 52 4.16 -2.89 14.22
CA LEU A 52 4.34 -1.82 15.20
C LEU A 52 5.04 -0.60 14.59
N GLU A 53 6.07 -0.80 13.76
CA GLU A 53 6.76 0.30 13.05
C GLU A 53 5.83 1.04 12.09
N THR A 54 4.94 0.32 11.40
CA THR A 54 3.97 0.94 10.49
C THR A 54 3.00 1.82 11.27
N VAL A 55 2.47 1.32 12.39
CA VAL A 55 1.59 2.08 13.29
C VAL A 55 2.31 3.32 13.83
N ALA A 56 3.52 3.14 14.37
CA ALA A 56 4.34 4.23 14.91
C ALA A 56 4.63 5.29 13.85
N THR A 57 4.89 4.89 12.60
CA THR A 57 5.15 5.81 11.50
C THR A 57 3.93 6.67 11.18
N PHE A 58 2.72 6.10 11.16
CA PHE A 58 1.51 6.90 10.95
C PHE A 58 1.32 7.96 12.05
N ILE A 59 1.48 7.56 13.31
CA ILE A 59 1.37 8.47 14.46
C ILE A 59 2.44 9.57 14.38
N ALA A 60 3.70 9.19 14.16
CA ALA A 60 4.81 10.12 14.04
C ALA A 60 4.67 11.07 12.82
N SER A 61 3.96 10.62 11.79
CA SER A 61 3.66 11.43 10.60
C SER A 61 2.56 12.48 10.83
N GLY A 62 1.93 12.49 12.01
CA GLY A 62 0.89 13.45 12.39
C GLY A 62 -0.54 12.93 12.23
N LEU A 63 -0.76 11.61 12.21
CA LEU A 63 -2.11 11.06 12.26
C LEU A 63 -2.72 11.27 13.66
N ASP A 64 -3.86 11.95 13.74
CA ASP A 64 -4.62 12.08 14.97
C ASP A 64 -5.50 10.83 15.20
N ILE A 65 -5.03 9.95 16.07
CA ILE A 65 -5.73 8.71 16.46
C ILE A 65 -6.98 8.93 17.31
N LYS A 66 -7.27 10.17 17.75
CA LYS A 66 -8.53 10.50 18.45
C LYS A 66 -9.65 10.81 17.46
N GLN A 67 -9.31 11.31 16.28
CA GLN A 67 -10.26 11.67 15.22
C GLN A 67 -10.36 10.59 14.14
N ASN A 68 -9.43 9.65 14.09
CA ASN A 68 -9.34 8.64 13.04
C ASN A 68 -9.12 7.24 13.62
N ILE A 69 -9.52 6.23 12.86
CA ILE A 69 -9.36 4.82 13.25
C ILE A 69 -8.05 4.30 12.66
N LEU A 70 -7.11 3.85 13.50
CA LEU A 70 -5.90 3.13 13.11
C LEU A 70 -5.87 1.78 13.82
N PHE A 71 -5.84 0.69 13.06
CA PHE A 71 -5.89 -0.67 13.62
C PHE A 71 -5.15 -1.70 12.79
N ASN A 72 -4.92 -2.88 13.37
CA ASN A 72 -4.34 -4.03 12.71
C ASN A 72 -5.44 -4.96 12.17
N GLN A 73 -5.31 -5.41 10.93
CA GLN A 73 -6.35 -6.16 10.21
C GLN A 73 -6.76 -7.45 10.93
N ALA A 74 -5.79 -8.29 11.33
CA ALA A 74 -6.07 -9.55 12.01
C ALA A 74 -6.76 -9.39 13.38
N SER A 75 -6.76 -8.18 13.96
CA SER A 75 -7.45 -7.90 15.23
C SER A 75 -8.97 -7.75 15.07
N VAL A 76 -9.49 -7.75 13.83
CA VAL A 76 -10.92 -7.63 13.53
C VAL A 76 -11.34 -8.84 12.68
N SER A 77 -11.94 -9.86 13.31
CA SER A 77 -12.25 -11.15 12.66
C SER A 77 -13.15 -11.02 11.43
N ALA A 78 -14.02 -10.01 11.44
CA ALA A 78 -15.00 -9.77 10.40
C ALA A 78 -14.37 -9.54 9.01
N HIS A 79 -13.09 -9.11 8.94
CA HIS A 79 -12.34 -9.06 7.67
C HIS A 79 -12.23 -10.45 7.03
N SER A 80 -11.84 -11.46 7.80
CA SER A 80 -11.70 -12.85 7.33
C SER A 80 -13.05 -13.50 7.08
N GLU A 81 -14.03 -13.23 7.94
CA GLU A 81 -15.39 -13.77 7.81
C GLU A 81 -16.08 -13.28 6.53
N LEU A 82 -16.05 -11.98 6.27
CA LEU A 82 -16.63 -11.42 5.05
C LEU A 82 -15.82 -11.79 3.80
N ALA A 83 -14.50 -11.95 3.90
CA ALA A 83 -13.68 -12.46 2.80
C ALA A 83 -14.09 -13.88 2.39
N TRP A 84 -14.44 -14.74 3.36
CA TRP A 84 -14.98 -16.06 3.06
C TRP A 84 -16.31 -15.98 2.30
N ILE A 85 -17.23 -15.11 2.72
CA ILE A 85 -18.49 -14.86 1.99
C ILE A 85 -18.19 -14.37 0.57
N PHE A 86 -17.25 -13.44 0.39
CA PHE A 86 -16.87 -12.93 -0.92
C PHE A 86 -16.20 -13.97 -1.81
N ASN A 87 -15.51 -14.97 -1.25
CA ASN A 87 -15.04 -16.12 -2.04
C ASN A 87 -16.21 -16.87 -2.69
N CYS A 88 -17.39 -16.94 -2.04
CA CYS A 88 -18.60 -17.55 -2.61
C CYS A 88 -19.31 -16.67 -3.66
N VAL A 89 -19.03 -15.36 -3.68
CA VAL A 89 -19.60 -14.40 -4.65
C VAL A 89 -18.71 -14.29 -5.89
N SER A 90 -17.40 -14.16 -5.68
CA SER A 90 -16.40 -13.97 -6.73
C SER A 90 -16.35 -15.16 -7.70
N ARG A 91 -16.04 -14.90 -8.96
CA ARG A 91 -15.85 -15.97 -9.96
C ARG A 91 -14.36 -16.23 -10.17
N LEU A 92 -13.98 -17.51 -10.34
CA LEU A 92 -12.60 -17.89 -10.68
C LEU A 92 -12.07 -17.15 -11.90
N GLY A 93 -12.91 -16.92 -12.91
CA GLY A 93 -12.53 -16.16 -14.10
C GLY A 93 -12.11 -14.71 -13.82
N TRP A 94 -12.62 -14.09 -12.76
CA TRP A 94 -12.25 -12.73 -12.37
C TRP A 94 -10.84 -12.71 -11.76
N LEU A 95 -10.59 -13.63 -10.83
CA LEU A 95 -9.29 -13.81 -10.17
C LEU A 95 -8.19 -14.22 -11.17
N ASN A 96 -8.51 -15.10 -12.13
CA ASN A 96 -7.60 -15.54 -13.20
C ASN A 96 -7.10 -14.39 -14.11
N ARG A 97 -7.84 -13.26 -14.17
CA ARG A 97 -7.46 -12.09 -14.97
C ARG A 97 -6.60 -11.09 -14.20
N MET A 98 -6.40 -11.27 -12.90
CA MET A 98 -5.60 -10.36 -12.09
C MET A 98 -4.15 -10.39 -12.53
N THR A 99 -3.64 -9.23 -12.95
CA THR A 99 -2.27 -9.02 -13.43
C THR A 99 -1.26 -9.32 -12.33
N GLN A 100 -1.51 -8.79 -11.13
CA GLN A 100 -0.65 -8.95 -9.96
C GLN A 100 -0.47 -10.42 -9.54
N PHE A 101 -1.50 -11.26 -9.68
CA PHE A 101 -1.37 -12.70 -9.42
C PHE A 101 -0.42 -13.34 -10.44
N LYS A 102 -0.58 -13.03 -11.74
CA LYS A 102 0.27 -13.58 -12.80
C LYS A 102 1.73 -13.15 -12.63
N GLU A 103 1.96 -11.90 -12.24
CA GLU A 103 3.31 -11.36 -12.00
C GLU A 103 3.96 -11.99 -10.77
N LYS A 104 3.24 -12.03 -9.63
CA LYS A 104 3.80 -12.55 -8.36
C LYS A 104 3.95 -14.07 -8.35
N ALA A 105 3.05 -14.81 -9.01
CA ALA A 105 3.15 -16.26 -9.14
C ALA A 105 4.24 -16.68 -10.15
N GLY A 106 4.58 -15.78 -11.09
CA GLY A 106 5.62 -16.00 -12.09
C GLY A 106 5.39 -17.25 -12.93
N SER A 107 6.50 -17.95 -13.24
CA SER A 107 6.49 -19.19 -14.02
C SER A 107 6.01 -20.42 -13.23
N GLN A 108 6.04 -20.38 -11.89
CA GLN A 108 5.70 -21.51 -11.02
C GLN A 108 4.37 -21.29 -10.32
N LYS A 109 3.30 -21.12 -11.11
CA LYS A 109 1.95 -20.84 -10.59
C LYS A 109 1.43 -21.87 -9.59
N GLU A 110 1.83 -23.13 -9.75
CA GLU A 110 1.43 -24.23 -8.85
C GLU A 110 2.04 -24.11 -7.45
N ARG A 111 3.13 -23.35 -7.27
CA ARG A 111 3.73 -23.08 -5.97
C ARG A 111 3.18 -21.83 -5.29
N ALA A 112 2.33 -21.06 -5.99
CA ALA A 112 1.69 -19.90 -5.39
C ALA A 112 0.73 -20.34 -4.29
N SER A 113 0.71 -19.60 -3.18
CA SER A 113 -0.26 -19.87 -2.12
C SER A 113 -1.68 -19.57 -2.62
N VAL A 114 -2.67 -20.30 -2.09
CA VAL A 114 -4.09 -19.97 -2.35
C VAL A 114 -4.40 -18.55 -1.88
N GLY A 115 -3.77 -18.11 -0.77
CA GLY A 115 -3.87 -16.74 -0.28
C GLY A 115 -3.46 -15.70 -1.32
N LEU A 116 -2.36 -15.92 -2.05
CA LEU A 116 -1.92 -15.04 -3.14
C LEU A 116 -2.92 -14.99 -4.31
N TYR A 117 -3.74 -16.01 -4.49
CA TYR A 117 -4.79 -16.02 -5.50
C TYR A 117 -6.08 -15.32 -5.04
N VAL A 118 -6.47 -15.50 -3.78
CA VAL A 118 -7.77 -15.02 -3.27
C VAL A 118 -7.71 -13.70 -2.48
N TYR A 119 -6.52 -13.16 -2.19
CA TYR A 119 -6.41 -11.88 -1.46
C TYR A 119 -7.18 -10.70 -2.07
N PRO A 120 -7.47 -10.61 -3.38
CA PRO A 120 -8.32 -9.53 -3.88
C PRO A 120 -9.74 -9.54 -3.26
N ASN A 121 -10.27 -10.72 -2.90
CA ASN A 121 -11.53 -10.83 -2.18
C ASN A 121 -11.40 -10.36 -0.72
N LEU A 122 -10.25 -10.62 -0.09
CA LEU A 122 -9.93 -10.06 1.23
C LEU A 122 -9.82 -8.53 1.17
N MET A 123 -9.21 -7.97 0.12
CA MET A 123 -9.18 -6.51 -0.09
C MET A 123 -10.59 -5.93 -0.25
N ALA A 124 -11.48 -6.60 -0.99
CA ALA A 124 -12.87 -6.19 -1.08
C ALA A 124 -13.57 -6.23 0.29
N SER A 125 -13.30 -7.24 1.10
CA SER A 125 -13.78 -7.35 2.48
C SER A 125 -13.32 -6.18 3.35
N ASP A 126 -12.02 -5.84 3.27
CA ASP A 126 -11.42 -4.73 4.02
C ASP A 126 -12.10 -3.39 3.76
N ILE A 127 -12.58 -3.19 2.52
CA ILE A 127 -13.24 -1.96 2.08
C ILE A 127 -14.72 -1.96 2.47
N LEU A 128 -15.43 -3.05 2.16
CA LEU A 128 -16.89 -3.09 2.20
C LEU A 128 -17.45 -3.33 3.61
N ILE A 129 -16.68 -3.93 4.52
CA ILE A 129 -17.09 -4.07 5.93
C ILE A 129 -17.37 -2.71 6.59
N TYR A 130 -16.62 -1.68 6.22
CA TYR A 130 -16.81 -0.31 6.70
C TYR A 130 -17.69 0.55 5.78
N ARG A 131 -18.26 -0.05 4.72
CA ARG A 131 -19.04 0.66 3.70
C ARG A 131 -18.28 1.88 3.13
N ALA A 132 -16.98 1.73 2.93
CA ALA A 132 -16.13 2.81 2.44
C ALA A 132 -16.57 3.28 1.04
N THR A 133 -16.75 4.59 0.91
CA THR A 133 -17.18 5.22 -0.35
C THR A 133 -16.01 5.56 -1.26
N HIS A 134 -14.83 5.84 -0.69
CA HIS A 134 -13.62 6.20 -1.42
C HIS A 134 -12.43 5.42 -0.87
N VAL A 135 -11.52 5.00 -1.73
CA VAL A 135 -10.26 4.36 -1.32
C VAL A 135 -9.10 4.99 -2.07
N PRO A 136 -8.07 5.50 -1.37
CA PRO A 136 -6.86 5.96 -2.01
C PRO A 136 -6.08 4.77 -2.55
N VAL A 137 -5.93 4.70 -3.87
CA VAL A 137 -5.23 3.61 -4.56
C VAL A 137 -4.22 4.17 -5.55
N GLY A 138 -3.07 3.48 -5.66
CA GLY A 138 -2.15 3.67 -6.78
C GLY A 138 -2.69 3.01 -8.05
N GLU A 139 -2.11 3.35 -9.20
CA GLU A 139 -2.53 2.80 -10.50
C GLU A 139 -2.44 1.27 -10.54
N ASP A 140 -1.48 0.69 -9.81
CA ASP A 140 -1.29 -0.76 -9.68
C ASP A 140 -2.48 -1.46 -9.01
N GLN A 141 -3.14 -0.80 -8.04
CA GLN A 141 -4.25 -1.37 -7.26
C GLN A 141 -5.63 -1.12 -7.86
N LYS A 142 -5.72 -0.36 -8.96
CA LYS A 142 -6.99 -0.03 -9.62
C LYS A 142 -7.79 -1.26 -10.03
N GLN A 143 -7.12 -2.30 -10.55
CA GLN A 143 -7.78 -3.55 -10.96
C GLN A 143 -8.46 -4.26 -9.77
N HIS A 144 -7.89 -4.17 -8.57
CA HIS A 144 -8.50 -4.77 -7.38
C HIS A 144 -9.69 -3.96 -6.88
N LEU A 145 -9.65 -2.63 -7.01
CA LEU A 145 -10.80 -1.80 -6.67
C LEU A 145 -11.98 -2.06 -7.62
N GLU A 146 -11.73 -2.25 -8.91
CA GLU A 146 -12.77 -2.68 -9.85
C GLU A 146 -13.36 -4.05 -9.46
N LEU A 147 -12.54 -5.02 -9.05
CA LEU A 147 -13.05 -6.29 -8.53
C LEU A 147 -13.92 -6.10 -7.27
N CYS A 148 -13.53 -5.21 -6.36
CA CYS A 148 -14.32 -4.89 -5.18
C CYS A 148 -15.71 -4.35 -5.57
N ARG A 149 -15.78 -3.48 -6.59
CA ARG A 149 -17.04 -2.97 -7.15
C ARG A 149 -17.87 -4.07 -7.80
N ASP A 150 -17.25 -4.95 -8.59
CA ASP A 150 -17.90 -6.11 -9.21
C ASP A 150 -18.52 -7.05 -8.16
N ILE A 151 -17.79 -7.33 -7.07
CA ILE A 151 -18.27 -8.15 -5.95
C ILE A 151 -19.45 -7.48 -5.25
N ALA A 152 -19.34 -6.18 -4.93
CA ALA A 152 -20.43 -5.42 -4.30
C ALA A 152 -21.70 -5.42 -5.17
N GLN A 153 -21.54 -5.14 -6.47
CA GLN A 153 -22.66 -5.12 -7.42
C GLN A 153 -23.29 -6.51 -7.56
N LYS A 154 -22.48 -7.56 -7.69
CA LYS A 154 -22.97 -8.93 -7.78
C LYS A 154 -23.74 -9.34 -6.52
N PHE A 155 -23.20 -9.07 -5.33
CA PHE A 155 -23.89 -9.37 -4.07
C PHE A 155 -25.25 -8.65 -4.00
N ASN A 156 -25.26 -7.35 -4.28
CA ASN A 156 -26.48 -6.55 -4.29
C ASN A 156 -27.53 -7.11 -5.25
N ASN A 157 -27.11 -7.54 -6.46
CA ASN A 157 -28.01 -8.13 -7.45
C ASN A 157 -28.53 -9.51 -7.04
N ASP A 158 -27.65 -10.42 -6.61
CA ASP A 158 -28.01 -11.79 -6.22
C ASP A 158 -29.02 -11.81 -5.07
N PHE A 159 -28.90 -10.87 -4.13
CA PHE A 159 -29.76 -10.75 -2.96
C PHE A 159 -30.86 -9.68 -3.10
N ASN A 160 -31.01 -9.08 -4.28
CA ASN A 160 -31.99 -8.03 -4.58
C ASN A 160 -32.01 -6.90 -3.53
N THR A 161 -30.84 -6.35 -3.21
CA THR A 161 -30.62 -5.36 -2.15
C THR A 161 -29.66 -4.25 -2.58
N LYS A 162 -29.53 -3.21 -1.75
CA LYS A 162 -28.52 -2.13 -1.88
C LYS A 162 -27.67 -2.07 -0.62
N PHE A 163 -27.09 -3.21 -0.24
CA PHE A 163 -26.39 -3.36 1.03
C PHE A 163 -25.01 -2.68 0.99
N PHE A 164 -24.20 -3.05 0.00
CA PHE A 164 -22.84 -2.51 -0.19
C PHE A 164 -22.82 -1.30 -1.12
N PRO A 165 -22.07 -0.22 -0.77
CA PRO A 165 -21.81 0.87 -1.70
C PRO A 165 -20.85 0.45 -2.81
N LEU A 166 -20.84 1.20 -3.92
CA LEU A 166 -19.81 1.08 -4.95
C LEU A 166 -18.69 2.07 -4.63
N THR A 167 -17.54 1.56 -4.22
CA THR A 167 -16.38 2.35 -3.82
C THR A 167 -15.71 3.02 -5.01
N GLU A 168 -15.39 4.31 -4.90
CA GLU A 168 -14.70 5.09 -5.94
C GLU A 168 -13.19 5.24 -5.63
N PRO A 169 -12.32 5.28 -6.66
CA PRO A 169 -10.90 5.55 -6.46
C PRO A 169 -10.67 7.01 -6.06
N LEU A 170 -9.86 7.23 -5.03
CA LEU A 170 -9.31 8.55 -4.72
C LEU A 170 -7.88 8.64 -5.25
N ILE A 171 -7.70 9.34 -6.37
CA ILE A 171 -6.38 9.54 -6.98
C ILE A 171 -5.73 10.76 -6.33
N PRO A 172 -4.54 10.63 -5.72
CA PRO A 172 -3.83 11.77 -5.15
C PRO A 172 -3.40 12.78 -6.23
N ASP A 173 -3.53 14.08 -5.95
CA ASP A 173 -3.20 15.16 -6.90
C ASP A 173 -1.72 15.19 -7.33
N ALA A 174 -0.82 14.62 -6.52
CA ALA A 174 0.61 14.55 -6.81
C ALA A 174 1.23 13.28 -6.23
N GLU A 175 1.77 12.42 -7.10
CA GLU A 175 2.60 11.30 -6.66
C GLU A 175 4.06 11.77 -6.57
N SER A 176 4.57 11.93 -5.34
CA SER A 176 5.98 12.26 -5.14
C SER A 176 6.84 11.04 -5.46
N ARG A 177 7.36 10.97 -6.69
CA ARG A 177 8.26 9.88 -7.11
C ARG A 177 9.69 10.14 -6.64
N ILE A 178 10.04 9.60 -5.49
CA ILE A 178 11.40 9.69 -4.93
C ILE A 178 12.30 8.60 -5.54
N MET A 179 13.41 9.03 -6.16
CA MET A 179 14.37 8.16 -6.84
C MET A 179 15.50 7.71 -5.91
N SER A 180 16.21 6.65 -6.29
CA SER A 180 17.39 6.17 -5.57
C SER A 180 18.49 7.24 -5.59
N LEU A 181 19.15 7.45 -4.44
CA LEU A 181 20.28 8.36 -4.33
C LEU A 181 21.51 7.88 -5.11
N ARG A 182 21.56 6.60 -5.50
CA ARG A 182 22.67 6.02 -6.30
C ARG A 182 22.34 5.94 -7.78
N ASP A 183 21.07 5.81 -8.12
CA ASP A 183 20.59 5.69 -9.50
C ASP A 183 19.28 6.46 -9.68
N GLY A 184 19.38 7.71 -10.15
CA GLY A 184 18.24 8.59 -10.39
C GLY A 184 17.23 8.07 -11.43
N LYS A 185 17.52 6.97 -12.14
CA LYS A 185 16.57 6.29 -13.05
C LYS A 185 15.71 5.23 -12.35
N LYS A 186 16.10 4.78 -11.15
CA LYS A 186 15.40 3.77 -10.36
C LYS A 186 14.64 4.41 -9.20
N LYS A 187 13.42 3.94 -8.95
CA LYS A 187 12.64 4.35 -7.76
C LYS A 187 13.38 3.91 -6.50
N MET A 188 13.36 4.74 -5.45
CA MET A 188 13.92 4.35 -4.15
C MET A 188 13.24 3.05 -3.67
N SER A 189 14.05 2.05 -3.31
CA SER A 189 13.55 0.72 -2.93
C SER A 189 14.18 0.22 -1.64
N LYS A 190 13.38 -0.45 -0.82
CA LYS A 190 13.81 -1.18 0.37
C LYS A 190 14.70 -2.40 0.07
N SER A 191 14.61 -2.95 -1.16
CA SER A 191 15.33 -4.16 -1.56
C SER A 191 16.68 -3.88 -2.24
N ASP A 192 17.06 -2.62 -2.38
CA ASP A 192 18.36 -2.25 -2.93
C ASP A 192 19.46 -2.66 -1.95
N GLU A 193 20.51 -3.32 -2.44
CA GLU A 193 21.62 -3.83 -1.64
C GLU A 193 22.36 -2.69 -0.91
N SER A 194 22.47 -1.53 -1.55
CA SER A 194 23.16 -0.39 -0.95
C SER A 194 22.20 0.40 -0.07
N ASP A 195 22.48 0.47 1.22
CA ASP A 195 21.71 1.36 2.12
C ASP A 195 21.85 2.85 1.75
N PHE A 196 22.97 3.23 1.11
CA PHE A 196 23.18 4.58 0.56
C PHE A 196 22.28 4.92 -0.65
N SER A 197 21.48 3.97 -1.16
CA SER A 197 20.47 4.23 -2.19
C SER A 197 19.23 4.93 -1.64
N ARG A 198 19.02 4.91 -0.32
CA ARG A 198 17.77 5.32 0.34
C ARG A 198 18.01 6.05 1.65
N ILE A 199 17.05 6.89 2.04
CA ILE A 199 17.00 7.50 3.38
C ILE A 199 15.94 6.73 4.18
N ASN A 200 16.35 6.02 5.22
CA ASN A 200 15.41 5.32 6.10
C ASN A 200 14.78 6.33 7.06
N LEU A 201 13.54 6.10 7.49
CA LEU A 201 12.85 7.00 8.43
C LEU A 201 13.47 7.01 9.83
N THR A 202 14.34 6.04 10.11
CA THR A 202 15.08 5.89 11.37
C THR A 202 16.53 6.38 11.27
N ASP A 203 16.98 6.88 10.10
CA ASP A 203 18.32 7.43 9.97
C ASP A 203 18.46 8.68 10.84
N ASP A 204 19.59 8.80 11.54
CA ASP A 204 19.92 10.01 12.29
C ASP A 204 20.35 11.16 11.34
N PRO A 205 20.36 12.43 11.81
CA PRO A 205 20.71 13.57 10.99
C PRO A 205 22.08 13.49 10.30
N ASP A 206 23.08 12.89 10.95
CA ASP A 206 24.42 12.77 10.41
C ASP A 206 24.43 11.76 9.26
N LEU A 207 23.76 10.61 9.43
CA LEU A 207 23.64 9.60 8.39
C LEU A 207 22.85 10.13 7.18
N ILE A 208 21.76 10.87 7.41
CA ILE A 208 21.01 11.54 6.34
C ILE A 208 21.93 12.49 5.56
N SER A 209 22.67 13.35 6.26
CA SER A 209 23.63 14.29 5.65
C SER A 209 24.69 13.56 4.82
N GLN A 210 25.25 12.46 5.34
CA GLN A 210 26.23 11.65 4.62
C GLN A 210 25.65 11.00 3.36
N LYS A 211 24.42 10.46 3.43
CA LYS A 211 23.74 9.84 2.29
C LYS A 211 23.46 10.86 1.19
N ILE A 212 22.97 12.05 1.54
CA ILE A 212 22.72 13.14 0.59
C ILE A 212 24.03 13.60 -0.05
N LYS A 213 25.10 13.80 0.73
CA LYS A 213 26.42 14.21 0.19
C LYS A 213 27.01 13.21 -0.81
N LYS A 214 26.70 11.92 -0.67
CA LYS A 214 27.16 10.86 -1.58
C LYS A 214 26.15 10.51 -2.68
N ALA A 215 25.05 11.25 -2.78
CA ALA A 215 24.07 11.04 -3.83
C ALA A 215 24.71 11.32 -5.20
N LYS A 216 24.31 10.51 -6.19
CA LYS A 216 24.82 10.60 -7.55
C LYS A 216 24.30 11.90 -8.19
N THR A 217 25.23 12.74 -8.62
CA THR A 217 24.96 13.89 -9.49
C THR A 217 25.53 13.62 -10.88
N ASP A 218 25.21 14.49 -11.83
CA ASP A 218 25.97 14.60 -13.07
C ASP A 218 27.28 15.39 -12.84
N SER A 219 28.09 15.47 -13.91
CA SER A 219 29.34 16.24 -13.95
C SER A 219 29.16 17.61 -14.61
N ALA A 220 27.92 18.04 -14.88
CA ALA A 220 27.67 19.33 -15.50
C ALA A 220 27.99 20.46 -14.50
N PRO A 221 28.38 21.64 -15.00
CA PRO A 221 28.50 22.81 -14.14
C PRO A 221 27.14 23.15 -13.51
N ILE A 222 27.17 23.70 -12.28
CA ILE A 222 25.96 24.14 -11.59
C ILE A 222 25.30 25.24 -12.43
N PRO A 223 24.01 25.10 -12.81
CA PRO A 223 23.32 26.09 -13.62
C PRO A 223 23.21 27.42 -12.88
N GLN A 224 23.39 28.53 -13.59
CA GLN A 224 23.31 29.88 -13.02
C GLN A 224 21.86 30.35 -12.85
N ASN A 225 20.92 29.71 -13.54
CA ASN A 225 19.49 30.05 -13.48
C ASN A 225 18.60 28.82 -13.74
N LEU A 226 17.31 28.95 -13.39
CA LEU A 226 16.32 27.87 -13.54
C LEU A 226 16.05 27.45 -14.99
N LYS A 227 16.40 28.26 -16.00
CA LYS A 227 16.20 27.91 -17.41
C LYS A 227 17.25 26.93 -17.93
N GLU A 228 18.39 26.85 -17.25
CA GLU A 228 19.48 25.90 -17.53
C GLU A 228 19.26 24.53 -16.86
N LEU A 229 18.26 24.40 -15.99
CA LEU A 229 17.76 23.11 -15.50
C LEU A 229 16.90 22.46 -16.59
N HIS A 230 17.52 21.53 -17.33
CA HIS A 230 16.85 20.69 -18.33
C HIS A 230 16.10 19.50 -17.71
#